data_AF-A0A958S094-F1
#
_entry.id   AF-A0A958S094-F1
#
_cell.length_a   1.000
_cell.length_b   1.000
_cell.length_c   1.000
_cell.angle_alpha   90.00
_cell.angle_beta   90.00
_cell.angle_gamma   90.00
#
_symmetry.space_group_name_H-M   'P 1'
#
loop_
_entity.id
_entity.type
_entity.pdbx_description
1 polymer ?
#
loop_
_entity_poly.entity_id
_entity_poly.type
_entity_poly.pdbx_seq_one_letter_code
_entity_poly.pdbx_strand_id
1 'polypeptide(L)'
;MFKKMFTYLALTFATVAFSQNKLHGKTSNLSHTKISNLEVVVTVDSAKDIENTFKVEDIEEILNETNENEIISFSLICNGSIMSNGEKTKMTYKIEGNSSEPEEFLSLVSKLRASAIKYYEN
;
A
#
# COMPACT_ATOMS: atom_id res chain seq x y z
N MET A 1 28.93 -9.77 -56.39
CA MET A 1 28.90 -9.70 -54.91
C MET A 1 27.99 -8.60 -54.36
N PHE A 2 27.94 -7.41 -54.98
CA PHE A 2 27.11 -6.27 -54.53
C PHE A 2 25.59 -6.50 -54.41
N LYS A 3 24.99 -7.35 -55.24
CA LYS A 3 23.54 -7.61 -55.19
C LYS A 3 23.10 -8.35 -53.92
N LYS A 4 23.95 -9.21 -53.34
CA LYS A 4 23.63 -9.97 -52.12
C LYS A 4 23.74 -9.10 -50.87
N MET A 5 24.64 -8.11 -50.84
CA MET A 5 24.74 -7.15 -49.73
C MET A 5 23.49 -6.28 -49.59
N PHE A 6 22.89 -5.87 -50.71
CA PHE A 6 21.67 -5.06 -50.68
C PHE A 6 20.46 -5.83 -50.11
N THR A 7 20.42 -7.15 -50.30
CA THR A 7 19.35 -8.00 -49.80
C THR A 7 19.39 -8.14 -48.27
N TYR A 8 20.58 -8.27 -47.67
CA TYR A 8 20.72 -8.34 -46.21
C TYR A 8 20.42 -7.00 -45.53
N LEU A 9 20.76 -5.87 -46.18
CA LEU A 9 20.49 -4.54 -45.66
C LEU A 9 18.98 -4.23 -45.62
N ALA A 10 18.22 -4.70 -46.62
CA ALA A 10 16.76 -4.54 -46.63
C ALA A 10 16.07 -5.36 -45.52
N LEU A 11 16.61 -6.53 -45.17
CA LEU A 11 16.04 -7.41 -44.14
C LEU A 11 16.20 -6.83 -42.71
N THR A 12 17.24 -6.04 -42.45
CA THR A 12 17.49 -5.45 -41.13
C THR A 12 16.66 -4.19 -40.84
N PHE A 13 16.06 -3.53 -41.84
CA PHE A 13 15.22 -2.35 -41.61
C PHE A 13 13.80 -2.70 -41.14
N ALA A 14 13.31 -3.91 -41.40
CA ALA A 14 11.96 -4.32 -41.02
C ALA A 14 11.79 -4.54 -39.51
N THR A 15 12.85 -4.85 -38.76
CA THR A 15 12.77 -5.17 -37.33
C THR A 15 12.94 -3.96 -36.40
N VAL A 16 13.44 -2.83 -36.90
CA VAL A 16 13.71 -1.64 -36.06
C VAL A 16 12.47 -0.75 -35.89
N ALA A 17 11.47 -0.85 -36.79
CA ALA A 17 10.25 -0.05 -36.72
C ALA A 17 9.33 -0.43 -35.55
N PHE A 18 9.36 -1.69 -35.09
CA PHE A 18 8.55 -2.16 -33.96
C PHE A 18 9.15 -1.87 -32.58
N SER A 19 10.40 -1.39 -32.51
CA SER A 19 11.09 -1.11 -31.24
C SER A 19 10.79 0.30 -30.68
N GLN A 20 10.16 1.17 -31.47
CA GLN A 20 9.83 2.53 -31.06
C GLN A 20 8.35 2.77 -30.73
N ASN A 21 7.59 1.73 -30.42
CA ASN A 21 6.45 1.94 -29.52
C ASN A 21 6.98 2.03 -28.09
N LYS A 22 7.72 3.11 -27.80
CA LYS A 22 7.60 3.72 -26.48
C LYS A 22 6.13 4.07 -26.40
N LEU A 23 5.40 3.22 -25.69
CA LEU A 23 4.07 3.51 -25.21
C LEU A 23 4.23 4.85 -24.50
N HIS A 24 3.95 5.93 -25.24
CA HIS A 24 3.74 7.24 -24.68
C HIS A 24 2.37 7.14 -24.02
N GLY A 25 2.29 6.28 -23.01
CA GLY A 25 1.42 6.50 -21.88
C GLY A 25 1.86 7.86 -21.42
N LYS A 26 1.11 8.86 -21.88
CA LYS A 26 1.02 10.15 -21.26
C LYS A 26 0.79 9.79 -19.80
N THR A 27 1.85 9.73 -19.00
CA THR A 27 1.73 9.87 -17.56
C THR A 27 1.22 11.29 -17.44
N SER A 28 -0.10 11.42 -17.58
CA SER A 28 -0.84 12.55 -17.02
C SER A 28 -0.20 12.75 -15.68
N ASN A 29 0.41 13.92 -15.49
CA ASN A 29 0.96 14.34 -14.23
C ASN A 29 0.00 13.86 -13.14
N LEU A 30 0.38 12.81 -12.40
CA LEU A 30 -0.40 12.25 -11.31
C LEU A 30 -0.37 13.20 -10.09
N SER A 31 0.09 14.44 -10.29
CA SER A 31 0.27 15.51 -9.32
C SER A 31 -1.03 16.09 -8.79
N HIS A 32 -2.15 15.38 -8.92
CA HIS A 32 -3.45 15.84 -8.43
C HIS A 32 -4.43 14.70 -8.10
N THR A 33 -3.94 13.48 -7.84
CA THR A 33 -4.81 12.43 -7.30
C THR A 33 -4.60 12.41 -5.80
N LYS A 34 -5.46 13.11 -5.06
CA LYS A 34 -5.51 13.03 -3.60
C LYS A 34 -6.44 11.89 -3.18
N ILE A 35 -6.12 11.24 -2.06
CA ILE A 35 -6.93 10.17 -1.48
C ILE A 35 -8.14 10.78 -0.77
N SER A 36 -9.32 10.21 -0.98
CA SER A 36 -10.55 10.51 -0.23
C SER A 36 -11.01 9.25 0.50
N ASN A 37 -11.58 9.41 1.70
CA ASN A 37 -12.04 8.31 2.56
C ASN A 37 -10.99 7.21 2.78
N LEU A 38 -9.85 7.55 3.40
CA LEU A 38 -8.79 6.58 3.69
C LEU A 38 -9.27 5.54 4.71
N GLU A 39 -9.27 4.27 4.33
CA GLU A 39 -9.47 3.12 5.23
C GLU A 39 -8.27 2.18 5.14
N VAL A 40 -7.60 1.97 6.27
CA VAL A 40 -6.49 1.03 6.39
C VAL A 40 -6.91 -0.11 7.30
N VAL A 41 -6.82 -1.33 6.79
CA VAL A 41 -7.10 -2.55 7.56
C VAL A 41 -5.89 -3.46 7.51
N VAL A 42 -5.30 -3.69 8.68
CA VAL A 42 -4.14 -4.58 8.84
C VAL A 42 -4.59 -5.82 9.61
N THR A 43 -4.22 -7.00 9.11
CA THR A 43 -4.44 -8.28 9.82
C THR A 43 -3.09 -8.91 10.13
N VAL A 44 -2.92 -9.36 11.38
CA VAL A 44 -1.66 -9.93 11.89
C VAL A 44 -1.92 -11.23 12.64
N ASP A 45 -0.88 -12.05 12.75
CA ASP A 45 -0.91 -13.33 13.48
C ASP A 45 0.07 -13.37 14.66
N SER A 46 0.92 -12.36 14.85
CA SER A 46 1.87 -12.27 15.97
C SER A 46 2.36 -10.85 16.24
N ALA A 47 2.99 -10.62 17.41
CA ALA A 47 3.68 -9.35 17.72
C ALA A 47 4.75 -9.00 16.68
N LYS A 48 5.52 -10.00 16.24
CA LYS A 48 6.55 -9.82 15.22
C LYS A 48 5.95 -9.44 13.86
N ASP A 49 4.76 -9.94 13.53
CA ASP A 49 4.07 -9.53 12.31
C ASP A 49 3.64 -8.07 12.38
N ILE A 50 3.20 -7.57 13.54
CA ILE A 50 2.91 -6.13 13.73
C ILE A 50 4.13 -5.28 13.40
N GLU A 51 5.31 -5.68 13.92
CA GLU A 51 6.55 -4.93 13.70
C GLU A 51 7.01 -4.91 12.23
N ASN A 52 6.74 -6.00 11.50
CA ASN A 52 7.19 -6.17 10.11
C ASN A 52 6.16 -5.69 9.08
N THR A 53 4.87 -5.64 9.44
CA THR A 53 3.79 -5.34 8.48
C THR A 53 3.65 -3.85 8.23
N PHE A 54 3.75 -3.02 9.28
CA PHE A 54 3.62 -1.59 9.13
C PHE A 54 4.37 -0.82 10.23
N LYS A 55 4.80 0.38 9.87
CA LYS A 55 5.28 1.41 10.79
C LYS A 55 4.27 2.55 10.87
N VAL A 56 4.38 3.38 11.92
CA VAL A 56 3.46 4.53 12.05
C VAL A 56 3.75 5.56 10.95
N GLU A 57 5.03 5.67 10.59
CA GLU A 57 5.55 6.49 9.49
C GLU A 57 4.96 6.08 8.14
N ASP A 58 4.70 4.79 7.91
CA ASP A 58 4.05 4.32 6.67
C ASP A 58 2.60 4.84 6.57
N ILE A 59 1.91 5.01 7.70
CA ILE A 59 0.55 5.56 7.76
C ILE A 59 0.58 7.09 7.59
N GLU A 60 1.59 7.75 8.14
CA GLU A 60 1.83 9.18 7.96
C GLU A 60 2.04 9.54 6.49
N GLU A 61 2.83 8.75 5.75
CA GLU A 61 3.06 8.97 4.31
C GLU A 61 1.75 8.95 3.52
N ILE A 62 0.88 7.96 3.78
CA ILE A 62 -0.42 7.84 3.10
C ILE A 62 -1.37 8.97 3.53
N LEU A 63 -1.31 9.38 4.80
CA LEU A 63 -2.14 10.45 5.33
C LEU A 63 -1.80 11.80 4.69
N ASN A 64 -0.51 12.06 4.41
CA ASN A 64 -0.05 13.27 3.72
C ASN A 64 -0.58 13.38 2.27
N GLU A 65 -0.96 12.26 1.66
CA GLU A 65 -1.56 12.20 0.32
C GLU A 65 -3.10 12.27 0.35
N THR A 66 -3.70 12.40 1.55
CA THR A 66 -5.15 12.49 1.75
C THR A 66 -5.64 13.94 1.63
N ASN A 67 -6.85 14.14 1.08
CA ASN A 67 -7.52 15.43 1.08
C ASN A 67 -7.73 15.94 2.52
N GLU A 68 -7.75 17.25 2.71
CA GLU A 68 -8.13 17.85 4.00
C GLU A 68 -9.61 17.58 4.30
N ASN A 69 -9.95 17.48 5.58
CA ASN A 69 -11.32 17.27 6.06
C ASN A 69 -11.99 15.98 5.54
N GLU A 70 -11.20 14.93 5.34
CA GLU A 70 -11.67 13.58 4.99
C GLU A 70 -11.81 12.73 6.25
N ILE A 71 -12.79 11.82 6.24
CA ILE A 71 -12.87 10.77 7.26
C ILE A 71 -11.77 9.75 6.99
N ILE A 72 -10.99 9.44 8.01
CA ILE A 72 -9.91 8.46 7.96
C ILE A 72 -10.16 7.37 9.01
N SER A 73 -9.79 6.14 8.70
CA SER A 73 -9.93 5.02 9.64
C SER A 73 -8.77 4.05 9.55
N PHE A 74 -8.40 3.50 10.71
CA PHE A 74 -7.40 2.46 10.84
C PHE A 74 -7.93 1.33 11.70
N SER A 75 -7.80 0.10 11.21
CA SER A 75 -8.17 -1.11 11.92
C SER A 75 -7.00 -2.09 11.98
N LEU A 76 -6.74 -2.64 13.16
CA LEU A 76 -5.80 -3.75 13.36
C LEU A 76 -6.55 -4.96 13.89
N ILE A 77 -6.53 -6.02 13.09
CA ILE A 77 -7.15 -7.31 13.37
C ILE A 77 -6.04 -8.26 13.84
N CYS A 78 -6.06 -8.59 15.12
CA CYS A 78 -5.17 -9.57 15.72
C CYS A 78 -5.86 -10.94 15.74
N ASN A 79 -5.34 -11.90 14.96
CA ASN A 79 -5.76 -13.28 15.05
C ASN A 79 -5.16 -13.95 16.30
N GLY A 80 -6.00 -14.63 17.09
CA GLY A 80 -5.62 -15.39 18.27
C GLY A 80 -5.66 -16.90 18.06
N SER A 81 -5.90 -17.63 19.14
CA SER A 81 -5.94 -19.10 19.14
C SER A 81 -7.09 -19.68 18.31
N ILE A 82 -6.88 -20.90 17.80
CA ILE A 82 -7.89 -21.66 17.08
C ILE A 82 -8.94 -22.17 18.08
N MET A 83 -10.21 -21.89 17.80
CA MET A 83 -11.37 -22.35 18.54
C MET A 83 -11.73 -23.79 18.16
N SER A 84 -12.64 -24.41 18.93
CA SER A 84 -13.11 -25.78 18.71
C SER A 84 -13.80 -26.00 17.35
N ASN A 85 -14.27 -24.93 16.70
CA ASN A 85 -14.85 -24.96 15.35
C ASN A 85 -13.80 -24.85 14.22
N GLY A 86 -12.51 -24.74 14.56
CA GLY A 86 -11.41 -24.60 13.60
C GLY A 86 -11.11 -23.16 13.17
N GLU A 87 -11.86 -22.16 13.64
CA GLU A 87 -11.63 -20.75 13.33
C GLU A 87 -10.73 -20.08 14.37
N LYS A 88 -9.93 -19.09 13.96
CA LYS A 88 -9.14 -18.29 14.90
C LYS A 88 -10.04 -17.27 15.62
N THR A 89 -9.85 -17.11 16.93
CA THR A 89 -10.35 -15.94 17.66
C THR A 89 -9.79 -14.66 17.04
N LYS A 90 -10.52 -13.56 17.12
CA LYS A 90 -10.09 -12.27 16.57
C LYS A 90 -10.33 -11.16 17.58
N MET A 91 -9.30 -10.35 17.82
CA MET A 91 -9.42 -9.05 18.49
C MET A 91 -9.27 -7.98 17.43
N THR A 92 -10.20 -7.02 17.37
CA THR A 92 -10.13 -5.90 16.43
C THR A 92 -10.04 -4.59 17.20
N TYR A 93 -9.00 -3.82 16.94
CA TYR A 93 -8.90 -2.44 17.35
C TYR A 93 -9.25 -1.55 16.17
N LYS A 94 -10.15 -0.58 16.37
CA LYS A 94 -10.56 0.38 15.34
C LYS A 94 -10.45 1.79 15.88
N ILE A 95 -9.92 2.69 15.07
CA ILE A 95 -9.98 4.13 15.28
C ILE A 95 -10.51 4.81 14.02
N GLU A 96 -11.26 5.87 14.24
CA GLU A 96 -11.79 6.76 13.20
C GLU A 96 -11.40 8.18 13.58
N GLY A 97 -11.09 9.01 12.59
CA GLY A 97 -10.68 10.40 12.79
C GLY A 97 -10.88 11.21 11.53
N ASN A 98 -10.30 12.41 11.51
CA ASN A 98 -10.36 13.32 10.37
C ASN A 98 -8.93 13.71 9.92
N SER A 99 -8.70 13.80 8.61
CA SER A 99 -7.40 14.17 8.04
C SER A 99 -6.94 15.59 8.38
N SER A 100 -7.82 16.45 8.89
CA SER A 100 -7.47 17.76 9.46
C SER A 100 -6.78 17.67 10.83
N GLU A 101 -6.77 16.50 11.47
CA GLU A 101 -6.14 16.25 12.79
C GLU A 101 -5.11 15.11 12.72
N PRO A 102 -4.10 15.19 11.84
CA PRO A 102 -3.23 14.05 11.53
C PRO A 102 -2.37 13.60 12.72
N GLU A 103 -1.89 14.53 13.55
CA GLU A 103 -1.05 14.21 14.71
C GLU A 103 -1.81 13.40 15.77
N GLU A 104 -3.08 13.75 16.03
CA GLU A 104 -3.93 13.02 16.97
C GLU A 104 -4.20 11.61 16.46
N PHE A 105 -4.53 11.49 15.16
CA PHE A 105 -4.74 10.20 14.52
C PHE A 105 -3.50 9.30 14.61
N LEU A 106 -2.31 9.81 14.27
CA LEU A 106 -1.06 9.06 14.35
C LEU A 106 -0.71 8.67 15.80
N SER A 107 -1.00 9.53 16.78
CA SER A 107 -0.87 9.21 18.21
C SER A 107 -1.74 8.02 18.61
N LEU A 108 -2.98 7.98 18.12
CA LEU A 108 -3.91 6.87 18.34
C LEU A 108 -3.44 5.58 17.64
N VAL A 109 -2.96 5.66 16.40
CA VAL A 109 -2.35 4.52 15.69
C VAL A 109 -1.21 3.92 16.50
N SER A 110 -0.33 4.76 17.05
CA SER A 110 0.80 4.32 17.88
C SER A 110 0.36 3.61 19.17
N LYS A 111 -0.62 4.18 19.90
CA LYS A 111 -1.20 3.56 21.10
C LYS A 111 -1.88 2.23 20.80
N LEU A 112 -2.58 2.16 19.68
CA LEU A 112 -3.25 0.95 19.20
C LEU A 112 -2.22 -0.12 18.86
N ARG A 113 -1.15 0.23 18.13
CA ARG A 113 -0.03 -0.67 17.83
C ARG A 113 0.59 -1.24 19.11
N ALA A 114 0.90 -0.40 20.09
CA ALA A 114 1.45 -0.84 21.37
C ALA A 114 0.49 -1.78 22.14
N SER A 115 -0.82 -1.53 22.03
CA SER A 115 -1.84 -2.38 22.68
C SER A 115 -1.97 -3.74 22.00
N ALA A 116 -1.86 -3.79 20.67
CA ALA A 116 -1.87 -5.03 19.91
C ALA A 116 -0.61 -5.88 20.12
N ILE A 117 0.57 -5.26 20.29
CA ILE A 117 1.79 -5.98 20.69
C ILE A 117 1.57 -6.65 22.05
N LYS A 118 1.06 -5.91 23.04
CA LYS A 118 0.70 -6.46 24.36
C LYS A 118 -0.32 -7.60 24.27
N TYR A 119 -1.27 -7.57 23.33
CA TYR A 119 -2.22 -8.66 23.14
C TYR A 119 -1.53 -10.00 22.82
N TYR A 120 -0.41 -9.97 22.09
CA TYR A 120 0.35 -11.18 21.73
C TYR A 120 1.42 -11.58 22.75
N GLU A 121 1.86 -10.63 23.59
CA GLU A 121 2.90 -10.86 24.60
C GLU A 121 2.33 -11.28 25.98
N ASN A 122 1.02 -11.13 26.21
CA ASN A 122 0.32 -11.63 27.40
C ASN A 122 -0.23 -13.04 27.18
#